data_AF-A0A2A3E3L3-F1
#
_entry.id   AF-A0A2A3E3L3-F1
#
_cell.length_a   1.000
_cell.length_b   1.000
_cell.length_c   1.000
_cell.angle_alpha   90.00
_cell.angle_beta   90.00
_cell.angle_gamma   90.00
#
_symmetry.space_group_name_H-M   'P 1'
#
loop_
_entity.id
_entity.type
_entity.pdbx_description
1 polymer ?
#
loop_
_entity_poly.entity_id
_entity_poly.type
_entity_poly.pdbx_seq_one_letter_code
_entity_poly.pdbx_strand_id
1 'polypeptide(L)'
;MLLPLASGCNGAGCGYPGAPAHSSVRFTGASAEDVIDEEDALLKDTVLLEGTVATYSCERGFELLGPARRQCQVDGSWTPEGVPFCVTNSLIMV
;
A
#
# COMPACT_ATOMS: atom_id res chain seq x y z
N MET A 1 5.15 26.70 14.76
CA MET A 1 4.59 25.34 14.59
C MET A 1 5.45 24.66 13.56
N LEU A 2 6.10 23.56 13.94
CA LEU A 2 7.05 22.84 13.08
C LEU A 2 6.28 22.13 11.95
N LEU A 3 6.55 22.49 10.70
CA LEU A 3 6.18 21.69 9.54
C LEU A 3 7.23 20.57 9.40
N PRO A 4 6.86 19.27 9.43
CA PRO A 4 7.81 18.23 9.07
C PRO A 4 8.00 18.22 7.55
N LEU A 5 9.26 18.13 7.16
CA LEU A 5 9.75 18.04 5.79
C LEU A 5 9.47 16.65 5.21
N ALA A 6 8.84 16.56 4.04
CA ALA A 6 9.06 15.53 3.02
C ALA A 6 8.36 15.99 1.72
N SER A 7 9.12 16.59 0.80
CA SER A 7 9.63 15.94 -0.42
C SER A 7 8.52 15.77 -1.46
N GLY A 8 8.49 16.69 -2.43
CA GLY A 8 7.42 16.82 -3.40
C GLY A 8 7.31 15.68 -4.41
N CYS A 9 6.08 15.45 -4.82
CA CYS A 9 5.66 15.61 -6.22
C CYS A 9 4.37 16.44 -6.18
N ASN A 10 4.12 17.29 -7.18
CA ASN A 10 2.85 18.02 -7.31
C ASN A 10 1.72 17.04 -7.70
N GLY A 11 1.31 16.19 -6.76
CA GLY A 11 0.23 15.21 -6.84
C GLY A 11 -0.07 14.71 -5.43
N ALA A 12 -1.28 14.91 -4.94
CA ALA A 12 -1.71 14.61 -3.57
C ALA A 12 -2.01 13.12 -3.37
N GLY A 13 -1.03 12.25 -3.61
CA GLY A 13 -1.19 10.81 -3.39
C GLY A 13 -0.20 10.26 -2.38
N CYS A 14 -0.51 9.05 -1.91
CA CYS A 14 0.33 8.30 -1.00
C CYS A 14 1.45 7.57 -1.73
N GLY A 15 2.61 7.46 -1.08
CA GLY A 15 3.67 6.55 -1.53
C GLY A 15 3.32 5.08 -1.27
N TYR A 16 4.23 4.18 -1.58
CA TYR A 16 4.05 2.76 -1.27
C TYR A 16 3.93 2.53 0.25
N PRO A 17 2.87 1.87 0.75
CA PRO A 17 2.59 1.75 2.19
C PRO A 17 3.55 0.84 2.96
N GLY A 18 4.44 0.14 2.28
CA GLY A 18 5.26 -0.94 2.83
C GLY A 18 4.52 -2.29 2.84
N ALA A 19 5.27 -3.38 2.73
CA ALA A 19 4.76 -4.75 2.76
C ALA A 19 5.49 -5.57 3.82
N PRO A 20 4.78 -6.28 4.72
CA PRO A 20 5.42 -7.19 5.67
C PRO A 20 6.00 -8.43 4.96
N ALA A 21 6.93 -9.11 5.64
CA ALA A 21 7.45 -10.39 5.16
C ALA A 21 6.32 -11.43 5.03
N HIS A 22 6.48 -12.36 4.09
CA HIS A 22 5.48 -13.40 3.77
C HIS A 22 4.09 -12.84 3.41
N SER A 23 4.07 -11.69 2.74
CA SER A 23 2.83 -11.04 2.33
C SER A 23 2.87 -10.49 0.92
N SER A 24 1.69 -10.30 0.36
CA SER A 24 1.45 -9.59 -0.89
C SER A 24 0.51 -8.41 -0.62
N VAL A 25 0.73 -7.31 -1.36
CA VAL A 25 -0.11 -6.11 -1.28
C VAL A 25 -0.81 -5.93 -2.61
N ARG A 26 -2.14 -5.80 -2.57
CA ARG A 26 -2.98 -5.53 -3.73
C ARG A 26 -3.66 -4.17 -3.57
N PHE A 27 -3.53 -3.31 -4.57
CA PHE A 27 -4.18 -2.01 -4.58
C PHE A 27 -5.51 -2.08 -5.32
N THR A 28 -6.53 -1.44 -4.75
CA THR A 28 -7.84 -1.26 -5.36
C THR A 28 -8.24 0.19 -5.19
N GLY A 29 -8.37 0.96 -6.27
CA GLY A 29 -8.76 2.37 -6.19
C GLY A 29 -7.86 3.38 -6.93
N ALA A 30 -7.25 2.97 -8.03
CA ALA A 30 -6.84 3.92 -9.07
C ALA A 30 -7.26 3.29 -10.39
N SER A 31 -8.32 3.82 -10.99
CA SER A 31 -8.63 3.56 -12.40
C SER A 31 -7.44 4.07 -13.21
N ALA A 32 -6.52 3.17 -13.51
CA ALA A 32 -5.53 3.32 -14.58
C ALA A 32 -6.20 3.07 -15.94
N GLU A 33 -7.23 3.85 -16.22
CA GLU A 33 -7.76 4.10 -17.56
C GLU A 33 -7.53 5.61 -17.70
N ASP A 34 -6.37 6.08 -18.15
CA ASP A 34 -6.02 6.18 -19.56
C ASP A 34 -4.51 6.45 -19.75
N VAL A 35 -3.65 5.42 -19.92
CA VAL A 35 -2.36 5.62 -20.61
C VAL A 35 -2.14 4.45 -21.57
N ILE A 36 -2.62 4.69 -22.78
CA ILE A 36 -2.37 3.91 -23.98
C ILE A 36 -0.99 4.38 -24.46
N ASP A 37 0.04 3.54 -24.33
CA ASP A 37 1.23 3.42 -25.20
C ASP A 37 2.35 2.69 -24.42
N GLU A 38 2.66 1.48 -24.89
CA GLU A 38 3.31 0.41 -24.13
C GLU A 38 4.85 0.45 -24.22
N GLU A 39 5.54 1.41 -23.58
CA GLU A 39 6.99 1.27 -23.31
C GLU A 39 7.60 2.08 -22.14
N ASP A 40 6.81 2.74 -21.27
CA ASP A 40 7.33 3.39 -20.05
C ASP A 40 6.60 2.94 -18.77
N ALA A 41 6.05 1.73 -18.77
CA ALA A 41 5.35 1.15 -17.61
C ALA A 41 6.30 0.71 -16.47
N LEU A 42 7.48 1.32 -16.34
CA LEU A 42 8.50 0.86 -15.39
C LEU A 42 9.13 1.94 -14.50
N LEU A 43 9.04 3.25 -14.76
CA LEU A 43 9.63 4.27 -13.87
C LEU A 43 8.92 5.62 -14.04
N LYS A 44 8.03 6.06 -13.15
CA LYS A 44 8.43 6.92 -12.03
C LYS A 44 7.22 7.30 -11.19
N ASP A 45 7.40 7.19 -9.88
CA ASP A 45 6.51 7.70 -8.83
C ASP A 45 5.08 7.13 -8.88
N THR A 46 4.93 5.92 -8.30
CA THR A 46 3.64 5.30 -7.99
C THR A 46 2.90 6.09 -6.90
N VAL A 47 2.44 7.27 -7.28
CA VAL A 47 1.59 8.13 -6.47
C VAL A 47 0.20 7.49 -6.43
N LEU A 48 -0.12 6.87 -5.30
CA LEU A 48 -1.41 6.22 -5.07
C LEU A 48 -2.42 7.29 -4.68
N LEU A 49 -3.43 7.53 -5.51
CA LEU A 49 -4.41 8.60 -5.29
C LEU A 49 -5.22 8.39 -4.01
N GLU A 50 -5.81 9.46 -3.49
CA GLU A 50 -6.70 9.37 -2.35
C GLU A 50 -7.84 8.38 -2.62
N GLY A 51 -8.24 7.64 -1.60
CA GLY A 51 -9.23 6.58 -1.74
C GLY A 51 -8.65 5.25 -2.23
N THR A 52 -7.41 5.21 -2.73
CA THR A 52 -6.71 3.94 -3.01
C THR A 52 -6.67 3.07 -1.76
N VAL A 53 -7.11 1.82 -1.87
CA VAL A 53 -7.09 0.85 -0.78
C VAL A 53 -6.00 -0.19 -1.04
N ALA A 54 -5.01 -0.23 -0.14
CA ALA A 54 -4.01 -1.29 -0.07
C ALA A 54 -4.57 -2.44 0.77
N THR A 55 -4.69 -3.62 0.16
CA THR A 55 -5.13 -4.85 0.83
C THR A 55 -3.94 -5.79 0.99
N TYR A 56 -3.71 -6.23 2.22
CA TYR A 56 -2.62 -7.14 2.58
C TYR A 56 -3.12 -8.57 2.61
N SER A 57 -2.31 -9.50 2.12
CA SER A 57 -2.61 -10.93 2.15
C SER A 57 -1.34 -11.69 2.51
N CYS A 58 -1.41 -12.47 3.59
CA CYS A 58 -0.31 -13.34 4.00
C CYS A 58 -0.26 -14.61 3.17
N GLU A 59 0.93 -15.17 3.03
CA GLU A 59 1.15 -16.49 2.44
C GLU A 59 0.46 -17.59 3.27
N ARG A 60 0.24 -18.75 2.65
CA ARG A 60 -0.33 -19.91 3.36
C ARG A 60 0.55 -20.28 4.55
N GLY A 61 -0.08 -20.56 5.69
CA GLY A 61 0.62 -20.88 6.94
C GLY A 61 0.99 -19.64 7.76
N PHE A 62 0.60 -18.44 7.30
CA PHE A 62 0.74 -17.20 8.05
C PHE A 62 -0.62 -16.56 8.31
N GLU A 63 -0.72 -15.90 9.45
CA GLU A 63 -1.89 -15.15 9.87
C GLU A 63 -1.56 -13.67 9.95
N LEU A 64 -2.48 -12.83 9.46
CA LEU A 64 -2.30 -11.38 9.45
C LEU A 64 -2.70 -10.78 10.81
N LEU A 65 -1.75 -10.14 11.46
CA LEU A 65 -1.95 -9.34 12.66
C LEU A 65 -1.97 -7.85 12.30
N GLY A 66 -3.06 -7.19 12.68
CA GLY A 66 -3.28 -5.77 12.43
C GLY A 66 -4.21 -5.50 11.24
N PRO A 67 -4.15 -4.30 10.64
CA PRO A 67 -5.10 -3.88 9.63
C PRO A 67 -4.86 -4.56 8.28
N ALA A 68 -5.78 -5.44 7.87
CA ALA A 68 -5.74 -6.12 6.57
C ALA A 68 -5.86 -5.16 5.37
N ARG A 69 -6.38 -3.96 5.60
CA ARG A 69 -6.67 -2.96 4.57
C ARG A 69 -6.31 -1.58 5.09
N ARG A 70 -5.60 -0.80 4.27
CA ARG A 70 -5.23 0.59 4.54
C ARG A 70 -5.68 1.44 3.37
N GLN A 71 -6.16 2.64 3.65
CA GLN A 71 -6.63 3.58 2.64
C GLN A 71 -5.74 4.82 2.59
N CYS A 72 -5.40 5.23 1.38
CA CYS A 72 -4.72 6.48 1.13
C CYS A 72 -5.66 7.65 1.44
N GLN A 73 -5.22 8.53 2.33
CA GLN A 73 -5.93 9.77 2.65
C GLN A 73 -5.46 10.91 1.75
N VAL A 74 -6.28 11.96 1.69
CA VAL A 74 -5.95 13.23 1.00
C VAL A 74 -4.65 13.88 1.49
N ASP A 75 -4.24 13.57 2.73
CA ASP A 75 -3.00 14.04 3.33
C ASP A 75 -1.75 13.26 2.83
N GLY A 76 -1.92 12.29 1.92
CA GLY A 76 -0.83 11.42 1.45
C GLY A 76 -0.42 10.33 2.46
N SER A 77 -1.20 10.19 3.54
CA SER A 77 -0.96 9.24 4.62
C SER A 77 -1.85 7.99 4.51
N TRP A 78 -1.28 6.83 4.85
CA TRP A 78 -2.02 5.57 4.89
C TRP A 78 -2.69 5.33 6.23
N THR A 79 -4.01 5.20 6.21
CA THR A 79 -4.82 4.98 7.42
C THR A 79 -5.51 3.61 7.40
N PRO A 80 -5.48 2.84 8.50
CA PRO A 80 -4.78 3.12 9.77
C PRO A 80 -3.25 3.13 9.64
N GLU A 81 -2.57 3.82 10.56
CA GLU A 81 -1.12 3.89 10.60
C GLU A 81 -0.50 2.53 10.98
N GLY A 82 0.70 2.26 10.48
CA GLY A 82 1.42 1.02 10.72
C GLY A 82 1.16 -0.05 9.65
N VAL A 83 2.22 -0.78 9.30
CA VAL A 83 2.15 -1.94 8.40
C VAL A 83 1.73 -3.16 9.23
N PRO A 84 0.78 -4.00 8.76
CA PRO A 84 0.43 -5.22 9.47
C PRO A 84 1.61 -6.20 9.50
N PHE A 85 1.52 -7.26 10.28
CA PHE A 85 2.52 -8.32 10.33
C PHE A 85 1.90 -9.66 9.96
N CYS A 86 2.63 -10.48 9.20
CA CYS A 86 2.27 -11.86 8.97
C CYS A 86 3.08 -12.73 9.92
N VAL A 87 2.40 -13.45 10.83
CA VAL A 87 3.05 -14.37 11.77
C VAL A 87 2.76 -15.80 11.36
N THR A 88 3.74 -16.69 11.54
CA THR A 88 3.58 -18.12 11.24
C THR A 88 2.48 -18.70 12.13
N ASN A 89 1.40 -19.16 11.51
CA ASN A 89 0.33 -19.86 12.19
C ASN A 89 0.59 -21.37 12.09
N SER A 90 1.16 -21.94 13.15
CA SER A 90 1.47 -23.36 13.25
C SER A 90 0.23 -24.27 13.23
N LEU A 91 -0.97 -23.73 13.40
CA LEU A 91 -2.24 -24.48 13.31
C LEU A 91 -2.74 -24.64 11.87
N ILE A 92 -2.22 -23.88 10.91
CA ILE A 92 -2.59 -23.97 9.49
C ILE A 92 -1.71 -25.00 8.73
N MET A 93 -0.63 -25.49 9.36
CA MET A 93 0.27 -26.52 8.82
C MET A 93 0.04 -27.94 9.38
N VAL A 94 -1.08 -28.17 10.08
CA VAL A 94 -1.47 -29.50 10.61
C VAL A 94 -2.66 -30.11 9.87
#